data_AF-A0A355AAX8-F1
#
_entry.id   AF-A0A355AAX8-F1
#
_cell.length_a   1.000
_cell.length_b   1.000
_cell.length_c   1.000
_cell.angle_alpha   90.00
_cell.angle_beta   90.00
_cell.angle_gamma   90.00
#
_symmetry.space_group_name_H-M   'P 1'
#
loop_
_entity.id
_entity.type
_entity.pdbx_description
1 polymer ?
#
loop_
_entity_poly.entity_id
_entity_poly.type
_entity_poly.pdbx_seq_one_letter_code
_entity_poly.pdbx_strand_id
1 'polypeptide(L)' 'KATSFHIHHPKVILSDIASADQFISEDRIANQLNTELPTVTCVEMEGASVAQVCFEYDVPFSIFRIISDKANDNAH' A
#
# COMPACT_ATOMS: atom_id res chain seq x y z
N LYS A 1 19.76 -7.60 -3.75
CA LYS A 1 19.63 -6.55 -4.80
C LYS A 1 18.48 -6.96 -5.72
N ALA A 2 17.73 -6.07 -6.37
CA ALA A 2 16.56 -6.46 -7.19
C ALA A 2 16.80 -7.64 -8.17
N THR A 3 18.02 -7.74 -8.71
CA THR A 3 18.48 -8.85 -9.56
C THR A 3 18.47 -10.23 -8.88
N SER A 4 18.63 -10.32 -7.55
CA SER A 4 18.52 -11.61 -6.83
C SER A 4 17.09 -12.14 -6.77
N PHE A 5 16.10 -11.30 -7.08
CA PHE A 5 14.69 -11.67 -7.19
C PHE A 5 14.21 -11.75 -8.66
N HIS A 6 15.15 -11.77 -9.63
CA HIS A 6 14.86 -11.75 -11.07
C HIS A 6 14.06 -10.52 -11.54
N ILE A 7 14.13 -9.41 -10.80
CA ILE A 7 13.47 -8.15 -11.18
C ILE A 7 14.45 -7.34 -12.04
N HIS A 8 14.24 -7.36 -13.35
CA HIS A 8 15.02 -6.59 -14.33
C HIS A 8 14.37 -5.26 -14.71
N HIS A 9 13.04 -5.20 -14.68
CA HIS A 9 12.25 -4.01 -14.97
C HIS A 9 11.19 -3.86 -13.88
N PRO A 10 11.42 -2.99 -12.88
CA PRO A 10 10.41 -2.71 -11.87
C PRO A 10 9.13 -2.17 -12.52
N LYS A 11 7.98 -2.74 -12.16
CA LYS A 11 6.68 -2.23 -12.59
C LYS A 11 6.24 -1.14 -11.62
N VAL A 12 5.91 0.03 -12.15
CA VAL A 12 5.27 1.12 -11.39
C VAL A 12 3.78 1.05 -11.63
N ILE A 13 3.00 1.07 -10.55
CA ILE A 13 1.55 1.11 -10.58
C ILE A 13 1.14 2.41 -9.90
N LEU A 14 0.41 3.28 -10.61
CA LEU A 14 -0.20 4.47 -10.05
C LEU A 14 -1.63 4.13 -9.67
N SER A 15 -1.94 4.15 -8.38
CA SER A 15 -3.25 3.83 -7.83
C SER A 15 -3.41 4.46 -6.45
N ASP A 16 -4.58 4.24 -5.85
CA ASP A 16 -4.82 4.59 -4.44
C ASP A 16 -4.04 3.63 -3.51
N ILE A 17 -3.60 4.19 -2.37
CA ILE A 17 -2.95 3.48 -1.27
C ILE A 17 -3.83 3.72 -0.03
N ALA A 18 -4.25 2.66 0.65
CA ALA A 18 -5.01 2.76 1.89
C ALA A 18 -4.10 2.59 3.11
N SER A 19 -4.44 3.30 4.19
CA SER A 19 -3.69 3.24 5.45
C SER A 19 -4.61 2.90 6.62
N ALA A 20 -4.15 2.02 7.49
CA ALA A 20 -4.81 1.73 8.75
C ALA A 20 -3.78 1.24 9.77
N ASP A 21 -4.05 1.41 11.07
CA ASP A 21 -3.21 0.86 12.13
C ASP A 21 -3.48 -0.64 12.33
N GLN A 22 -3.32 -1.40 11.24
CA GLN A 22 -3.58 -2.83 11.18
C GLN A 22 -2.69 -3.48 10.11
N PHE A 23 -1.97 -4.54 10.50
CA PHE A 23 -1.33 -5.42 9.55
C PHE A 23 -2.36 -6.36 8.91
N ILE A 24 -2.55 -6.27 7.60
CA ILE A 24 -3.55 -7.05 6.86
C ILE A 24 -2.97 -8.40 6.45
N SER A 25 -3.36 -9.46 7.17
CA SER A 25 -2.88 -10.84 6.99
C SER A 25 -4.00 -11.87 6.87
N GLU A 26 -5.23 -11.43 6.59
CA GLU A 26 -6.38 -12.31 6.36
C GLU A 26 -7.02 -12.02 5.00
N ASP A 27 -7.25 -13.06 4.20
CA ASP A 27 -7.96 -12.98 2.92
C ASP A 27 -9.36 -12.37 3.09
N ARG A 28 -10.04 -12.65 4.21
CA ARG A 28 -11.36 -12.07 4.51
C ARG A 28 -11.31 -10.54 4.54
N ILE A 29 -10.29 -9.96 5.19
CA ILE A 29 -10.14 -8.51 5.30
C ILE A 29 -9.74 -7.93 3.95
N ALA A 30 -8.81 -8.58 3.23
CA ALA A 30 -8.43 -8.16 1.89
C ALA A 30 -9.62 -8.14 0.92
N ASN A 31 -10.49 -9.16 0.96
CA ASN A 31 -11.70 -9.22 0.14
C ASN A 31 -12.72 -8.12 0.50
N GLN A 32 -12.85 -7.81 1.79
CA GLN A 32 -13.68 -6.69 2.25
C GLN A 32 -13.14 -5.37 1.69
N LEU A 33 -11.83 -5.12 1.81
CA LEU A 33 -11.18 -3.92 1.27
C LEU A 33 -11.33 -3.80 -0.24
N ASN A 34 -11.16 -4.90 -1.00
CA ASN A 34 -11.38 -4.89 -2.44
C ASN A 34 -12.81 -4.53 -2.84
N THR A 35 -13.79 -4.81 -1.97
CA THR A 35 -15.20 -4.47 -2.20
C THR A 35 -15.50 -3.02 -1.82
N GLU A 36 -14.99 -2.56 -0.68
CA GLU A 36 -15.25 -1.22 -0.14
C GLU A 36 -14.41 -0.12 -0.83
N LEU A 37 -13.20 -0.46 -1.26
CA LEU A 37 -12.21 0.45 -1.83
C LEU A 37 -11.62 -0.13 -3.14
N PRO A 38 -12.42 -0.21 -4.23
CA PRO A 38 -12.06 -0.96 -5.44
C PRO A 38 -10.87 -0.40 -6.23
N THR A 39 -10.43 0.82 -5.93
CA THR A 39 -9.28 1.48 -6.57
C THR A 39 -7.95 1.25 -5.83
N VAL A 40 -8.00 0.76 -4.59
CA VAL A 40 -6.82 0.53 -3.75
C VAL A 40 -6.08 -0.69 -4.25
N THR A 41 -4.77 -0.55 -4.46
CA THR A 41 -3.91 -1.70 -4.83
C THR A 41 -2.79 -1.96 -3.84
N CYS A 42 -2.64 -1.09 -2.83
CA CYS A 42 -1.64 -1.20 -1.77
C CYS A 42 -2.27 -0.77 -0.43
N VAL A 43 -2.01 -1.57 0.60
CA VAL A 43 -2.38 -1.27 1.99
C VAL A 43 -1.10 -1.16 2.81
N GLU A 44 -1.07 -0.21 3.74
CA GLU A 44 0.05 0.03 4.65
C GLU A 44 -0.48 0.79 5.89
N MET A 45 0.38 1.40 6.71
CA MET A 45 -0.02 1.86 8.04
C MET A 45 0.07 3.39 8.27
N GLU A 46 0.84 4.14 7.46
CA GLU A 46 1.16 5.54 7.76
C GLU A 46 0.91 6.53 6.61
N GLY A 47 0.73 6.08 5.38
CA GLY A 47 0.69 6.93 4.19
C GLY A 47 -0.36 8.04 4.28
N ALA A 48 -1.60 7.68 4.60
CA ALA A 48 -2.72 8.61 4.71
C ALA A 48 -2.60 9.54 5.93
N SER A 49 -2.01 9.09 7.04
CA SER A 49 -1.79 9.96 8.20
C SER A 49 -0.73 11.02 7.91
N VAL A 50 0.36 10.65 7.22
CA VAL A 50 1.36 11.61 6.72
C VAL A 50 0.73 12.55 5.67
N ALA A 51 -0.05 12.02 4.74
CA ALA A 51 -0.76 12.79 3.73
C ALA A 51 -1.68 13.85 4.35
N GLN A 52 -2.42 13.47 5.40
CA GLN A 52 -3.30 14.38 6.13
C GLN A 52 -2.51 15.54 6.74
N VAL A 53 -1.39 15.27 7.41
CA VAL A 53 -0.53 16.34 7.96
C VAL A 53 0.02 17.23 6.85
N CYS A 54 0.51 16.66 5.74
CA CYS A 54 1.00 17.44 4.61
C CYS A 54 -0.10 18.34 4.01
N PHE A 55 -1.32 17.83 3.88
CA PHE A 55 -2.47 18.60 3.43
C PHE A 55 -2.81 19.75 4.39
N GLU A 56 -2.86 19.50 5.71
CA GLU A 56 -3.18 20.52 6.72
C GLU A 56 -2.16 21.67 6.78
N TYR A 57 -0.92 21.42 6.36
CA TYR A 57 0.18 22.40 6.40
C TYR A 57 0.60 22.90 5.01
N ASP A 58 -0.20 22.66 3.96
CA ASP A 58 0.08 23.06 2.57
C ASP A 58 1.46 22.59 2.07
N VAL A 59 1.91 21.42 2.51
CA VAL A 59 3.18 20.82 2.10
C VAL A 59 2.94 19.86 0.92
N PRO A 60 3.55 20.09 -0.26
CA PRO A 60 3.50 19.13 -1.35
C PRO A 60 4.09 17.79 -0.92
N PHE A 61 3.39 16.68 -1.20
CA PHE A 61 3.84 15.34 -0.83
C PHE A 61 3.59 14.33 -1.95
N SER A 62 4.24 13.18 -1.84
CA SER A 62 4.01 12.00 -2.68
C SER A 62 4.36 10.76 -1.89
N ILE A 63 3.62 9.67 -2.11
CA ILE A 63 3.84 8.40 -1.43
C ILE A 63 4.32 7.39 -2.46
N PHE A 64 5.46 6.77 -2.18
CA PHE A 64 5.97 5.63 -2.93
C PHE A 64 6.11 4.44 -1.98
N ARG A 65 5.62 3.28 -2.41
CA ARG A 65 5.73 2.01 -1.69
C ARG A 65 6.30 0.95 -2.63
N ILE A 66 7.12 0.08 -2.07
CA ILE A 66 7.58 -1.14 -2.72
C ILE A 66 6.82 -2.28 -2.05
N ILE A 67 6.12 -3.08 -2.84
CA ILE A 67 5.35 -4.21 -2.33
C ILE A 67 6.33 -5.26 -1.77
N SER A 68 6.25 -5.50 -0.47
CA SER A 68 7.01 -6.54 0.26
C SER A 68 6.36 -7.91 0.17
N ASP A 69 5.04 -7.94 0.28
CA ASP A 69 4.23 -9.13 0.43
C ASP A 69 2.82 -8.87 -0.15
N LYS A 70 1.98 -9.89 -0.11
CA LYS A 70 0.58 -9.78 -0.49
C LYS A 70 -0.24 -9.76 0.80
N ALA A 71 -1.13 -8.80 0.94
CA ALA A 71 -2.09 -8.71 2.05
C ALA A 71 -3.10 -9.87 1.99
N ASN A 72 -2.68 -11.05 2.43
CA ASN A 72 -3.44 -12.29 2.47
C ASN A 72 -2.93 -13.21 3.59
N ASP A 73 -3.46 -14.43 3.65
CA ASP A 73 -3.10 -15.44 4.66
C ASP A 73 -1.61 -15.85 4.68
N ASN A 74 -0.81 -15.41 3.71
CA ASN A 74 0.64 -15.66 3.65
C ASN A 74 1.48 -14.39 3.90
N ALA A 75 0.87 -13.32 4.40
CA ALA A 75 1.56 -12.08 4.74
C ALA A 75 2.48 -12.28 5.96
N HIS A 76 3.67 -11.69 5.91
CA HIS A 76 4.72 -11.80 6.93
C HIS A 76 5.48 -10.48 7.11
#